data_AF-A0A8B6XXP4-F1
#
_entry.id   AF-A0A8B6XXP4-F1
#
_cell.length_a   1.000
_cell.length_b   1.000
_cell.length_c   1.000
_cell.angle_alpha   90.00
_cell.angle_beta   90.00
_cell.angle_gamma   90.00
#
_symmetry.space_group_name_H-M   'P 1'
#
loop_
_entity.id
_entity.type
_entity.pdbx_description
1 polymer ?
#
loop_
_entity_poly.entity_id
_entity_poly.type
_entity_poly.pdbx_seq_one_letter_code
_entity_poly.pdbx_strand_id
1 'polypeptide(L)'
;MEQCIKLLKPFEEITKITSSGISCITEVIPHVATLLKYLGKEKTAQRTPNLSTMRSLLQSKLEARFNFNENEKYLVATFLDPRFKTYFLGIVKTQRAKQKILLETLKKSFERFSSTDDDSSPLRKKKDVNENDKTIEKHNSFWNCFEEVAIENSHTDEDIEQKSSTENEIDLFTKTVRLNQKADPYKWW
;
A
#
# COMPACT_ATOMS: atom_id res chain seq x y z
N MET A 1 11.95 -25.50 15.85
CA MET A 1 10.55 -25.01 15.85
C MET A 1 10.48 -23.52 16.12
N GLU A 2 11.14 -23.01 17.16
CA GLU A 2 11.12 -21.57 17.53
C GLU A 2 11.53 -20.61 16.41
N GLN A 3 12.55 -20.94 15.62
CA GLN A 3 12.98 -20.12 14.47
C GLN A 3 11.92 -20.05 13.36
N CYS A 4 11.18 -21.13 13.12
CA CYS A 4 10.08 -21.14 12.14
C CYS A 4 8.93 -20.24 12.62
N ILE A 5 8.60 -20.30 13.92
CA ILE A 5 7.59 -19.41 14.53
C ILE A 5 8.02 -17.96 14.38
N LYS A 6 9.29 -17.63 14.70
CA LYS A 6 9.84 -16.28 14.52
C LYS A 6 9.78 -15.81 13.06
N LEU A 7 10.11 -16.68 12.10
CA LEU A 7 10.03 -16.38 10.67
C LEU A 7 8.60 -16.12 10.19
N LEU A 8 7.63 -16.88 10.69
CA LEU A 8 6.23 -16.79 10.27
C LEU A 8 5.44 -15.72 11.01
N LYS A 9 5.92 -15.20 12.15
CA LYS A 9 5.21 -14.20 12.97
C LYS A 9 4.73 -12.98 12.17
N PRO A 10 5.52 -12.38 11.25
CA PRO A 10 5.03 -11.26 10.43
C PRO A 10 3.85 -11.61 9.53
N PHE A 11 3.77 -12.85 9.04
CA PHE A 11 2.64 -13.30 8.22
C PHE A 11 1.36 -13.41 9.06
N GLU A 12 1.48 -13.89 10.30
CA GLU A 12 0.37 -13.93 11.25
C GLU A 12 -0.13 -12.50 11.56
N GLU A 13 0.78 -11.57 11.86
CA GLU A 13 0.46 -10.17 12.16
C GLU A 13 -0.31 -9.50 11.00
N ILE A 14 0.20 -9.63 9.77
CA ILE A 14 -0.47 -9.08 8.58
C ILE A 14 -1.82 -9.76 8.35
N THR A 15 -1.94 -11.07 8.58
CA THR A 15 -3.22 -11.79 8.45
C THR A 15 -4.26 -11.22 9.42
N LYS A 16 -3.87 -10.92 10.66
CA LYS A 16 -4.75 -10.27 11.65
C LYS A 16 -5.17 -8.86 11.23
N ILE A 17 -4.21 -8.04 10.78
CA ILE A 17 -4.49 -6.67 10.30
C ILE A 17 -5.48 -6.72 9.13
N THR A 18 -5.20 -7.57 8.15
CA THR A 18 -6.01 -7.67 6.92
C THR A 18 -7.39 -8.29 7.14
N SER A 19 -7.57 -9.00 8.26
CA SER A 19 -8.86 -9.56 8.69
C SER A 19 -9.71 -8.54 9.47
N SER A 20 -9.21 -7.32 9.69
CA SER A 20 -9.98 -6.24 10.33
C SER A 20 -11.04 -5.65 9.40
N GLY A 21 -12.07 -5.02 9.96
CA GLY A 21 -13.16 -4.39 9.21
C GLY A 21 -12.77 -3.11 8.46
N ILE A 22 -11.58 -2.57 8.73
CA ILE A 22 -11.05 -1.34 8.09
C ILE A 22 -9.89 -1.65 7.11
N SER A 23 -9.57 -2.93 6.92
CA SER A 23 -8.55 -3.39 5.98
C SER A 23 -8.88 -2.96 4.56
N CYS A 24 -7.87 -2.46 3.85
CA CYS A 24 -8.01 -1.91 2.50
C CYS A 24 -7.05 -2.59 1.52
N ILE A 25 -7.44 -2.64 0.24
CA ILE A 25 -6.55 -3.11 -0.85
C ILE A 25 -5.25 -2.29 -0.95
N THR A 26 -5.27 -1.06 -0.42
CA THR A 26 -4.15 -0.13 -0.33
C THR A 26 -2.98 -0.69 0.50
N GLU A 27 -3.26 -1.61 1.42
CA GLU A 27 -2.24 -2.16 2.33
C GLU A 27 -1.47 -3.34 1.71
N VAL A 28 -1.94 -3.88 0.59
CA VAL A 28 -1.37 -5.09 -0.03
C VAL A 28 0.07 -4.83 -0.50
N ILE A 29 0.33 -3.73 -1.21
CA ILE A 29 1.69 -3.41 -1.67
C ILE A 29 2.63 -3.16 -0.49
N PRO A 30 2.30 -2.30 0.50
CA PRO A 30 3.13 -2.10 1.67
C PRO A 30 3.43 -3.40 2.43
N HIS A 31 2.43 -4.27 2.65
CA HIS A 31 2.62 -5.54 3.36
C HIS A 31 3.52 -6.50 2.57
N VAL A 32 3.30 -6.68 1.27
CA VAL A 32 4.11 -7.57 0.44
C VAL A 32 5.54 -7.07 0.33
N ALA A 33 5.75 -5.77 0.07
CA ALA A 33 7.09 -5.18 0.01
C ALA A 33 7.84 -5.37 1.34
N THR A 34 7.15 -5.18 2.47
CA THR A 34 7.73 -5.36 3.80
C THR A 34 8.08 -6.82 4.08
N LEU A 35 7.23 -7.77 3.69
CA LEU A 35 7.51 -9.20 3.82
C LEU A 35 8.73 -9.62 2.99
N LEU A 36 8.82 -9.18 1.73
CA LEU A 36 9.97 -9.47 0.86
C LEU A 36 11.26 -8.94 1.48
N LYS A 37 11.25 -7.69 1.97
CA LYS A 37 12.41 -7.12 2.68
C LYS A 37 12.75 -7.90 3.94
N TYR A 38 11.75 -8.28 4.73
CA TYR A 38 11.95 -9.08 5.95
C TYR A 38 12.58 -10.46 5.64
N LEU A 39 12.14 -11.12 4.58
CA LEU A 39 12.70 -12.41 4.15
C LEU A 39 14.15 -12.28 3.67
N GLY A 40 14.48 -11.17 3.01
CA GLY A 40 15.84 -10.87 2.52
C GLY A 40 16.84 -10.41 3.60
N LYS A 41 16.41 -10.09 4.83
CA LYS A 41 17.33 -9.72 5.91
C LYS A 41 18.14 -10.92 6.41
N GLU A 42 19.45 -10.89 6.23
CA GLU A 42 20.40 -11.95 6.65
C GLU A 42 20.53 -12.12 8.18
N LYS A 43 20.01 -11.20 9.00
CA LYS A 43 20.31 -11.10 10.44
C LYS A 43 19.76 -12.22 11.34
N THR A 44 19.07 -13.21 10.80
CA THR A 44 18.57 -14.38 11.56
C THR A 44 19.06 -15.71 11.00
N ALA A 45 20.02 -15.70 10.08
CA ALA A 45 20.67 -16.90 9.58
C ALA A 45 21.63 -17.48 10.62
N GLN A 46 21.09 -17.98 11.75
CA GLN A 46 21.69 -19.19 12.30
C GLN A 46 21.63 -20.23 11.19
N ARG A 47 22.79 -20.83 10.85
CA ARG A 47 23.04 -21.79 9.76
C ARG A 47 22.21 -23.07 9.91
N THR A 48 20.90 -22.97 9.82
CA THR A 48 20.00 -24.10 9.64
C THR A 48 19.60 -24.11 8.16
N PRO A 49 20.15 -25.02 7.34
CA PRO A 49 19.90 -25.07 5.89
C PRO A 49 18.40 -25.03 5.54
N ASN A 50 17.58 -25.75 6.31
CA ASN A 50 16.13 -25.82 6.10
C ASN A 50 15.41 -24.47 6.24
N LEU A 51 15.90 -23.57 7.11
CA LEU A 51 15.31 -22.24 7.29
C LEU A 51 15.62 -21.32 6.10
N SER A 52 16.81 -21.48 5.51
CA SER A 52 17.17 -20.77 4.27
C SER A 52 16.26 -21.19 3.12
N THR A 53 16.08 -22.51 2.92
CA THR A 53 15.15 -23.04 1.92
C THR A 53 13.73 -22.51 2.12
N MET A 54 13.24 -22.48 3.36
CA MET A 54 11.92 -21.96 3.69
C MET A 54 11.78 -20.47 3.35
N ARG A 55 12.79 -19.65 3.65
CA ARG A 55 12.81 -18.23 3.28
C ARG A 55 12.73 -18.03 1.78
N SER A 56 13.61 -18.69 1.02
CA SER A 56 13.64 -18.58 -0.44
C SER A 56 12.32 -19.05 -1.06
N LEU A 57 11.72 -20.12 -0.52
CA LEU A 57 10.42 -20.60 -0.97
C LEU A 57 9.31 -19.58 -0.69
N LEU A 58 9.26 -19.01 0.52
CA LEU A 58 8.27 -17.99 0.88
C LEU A 58 8.42 -16.74 0.01
N GLN A 59 9.66 -16.30 -0.24
CA GLN A 59 9.95 -15.15 -1.08
C GLN A 59 9.47 -15.38 -2.51
N SER A 60 9.88 -16.50 -3.12
CA SER A 60 9.46 -16.87 -4.48
C SER A 60 7.94 -16.99 -4.61
N LYS A 61 7.27 -17.56 -3.60
CA LYS A 61 5.80 -17.66 -3.59
C LYS A 61 5.10 -16.31 -3.45
N LEU A 62 5.66 -15.37 -2.69
CA LEU A 62 5.13 -14.01 -2.60
C LEU A 62 5.28 -13.27 -3.93
N GLU A 63 6.47 -13.31 -4.54
CA GLU A 63 6.75 -12.66 -5.82
C GLU A 63 5.85 -13.21 -6.94
N ALA A 64 5.70 -14.55 -7.01
CA ALA A 64 4.84 -15.20 -8.00
C ALA A 64 3.35 -14.85 -7.81
N ARG A 65 2.88 -14.73 -6.57
CA ARG A 65 1.47 -14.45 -6.27
C ARG A 65 1.11 -12.97 -6.43
N PHE A 66 2.05 -12.08 -6.15
CA PHE A 66 1.83 -10.63 -6.08
C PHE A 66 2.61 -9.88 -7.16
N ASN A 67 2.38 -10.24 -8.43
CA ASN A 67 2.88 -9.48 -9.57
C ASN A 67 2.00 -8.25 -9.83
N PHE A 68 2.33 -7.12 -9.20
CA PHE A 68 1.57 -5.88 -9.32
C PHE A 68 1.67 -5.19 -10.68
N ASN A 69 2.54 -5.67 -11.59
CA ASN A 69 2.69 -5.06 -12.92
C ASN A 69 1.46 -5.22 -13.80
N GLU A 70 0.64 -6.24 -13.53
CA GLU A 70 -0.55 -6.57 -14.32
C GLU A 70 -1.83 -5.91 -13.79
N ASN A 71 -1.83 -5.42 -12.54
CA ASN A 71 -3.04 -4.89 -11.91
C ASN A 71 -2.80 -3.50 -11.29
N GLU A 72 -3.13 -2.48 -12.08
CA GLU A 72 -2.97 -1.07 -11.72
C GLU A 72 -3.83 -0.63 -10.53
N LYS A 73 -4.88 -1.39 -10.19
CA LYS A 73 -5.78 -1.03 -9.06
C LYS A 73 -5.01 -1.00 -7.74
N TYR A 74 -4.07 -1.92 -7.54
CA TYR A 74 -3.22 -1.91 -6.35
C TYR A 74 -2.30 -0.69 -6.32
N LEU A 75 -1.74 -0.30 -7.48
CA LEU A 75 -0.85 0.87 -7.59
C LEU A 75 -1.61 2.15 -7.27
N VAL A 76 -2.75 2.37 -7.94
CA VAL A 76 -3.58 3.58 -7.77
C VAL A 76 -4.14 3.65 -6.35
N ALA A 77 -4.66 2.54 -5.82
CA ALA A 77 -5.20 2.53 -4.47
C ALA A 77 -4.13 2.82 -3.41
N THR A 78 -2.95 2.19 -3.53
CA THR A 78 -1.83 2.45 -2.62
C THR A 78 -1.35 3.90 -2.73
N PHE A 79 -1.27 4.45 -3.95
CA PHE A 79 -0.87 5.83 -4.17
C PHE A 79 -1.84 6.82 -3.53
N LEU A 80 -3.14 6.60 -3.68
CA LEU A 80 -4.17 7.48 -3.13
C LEU A 80 -4.31 7.35 -1.60
N ASP A 81 -3.76 6.30 -0.98
CA ASP A 81 -3.81 6.18 0.48
C ASP A 81 -2.82 7.17 1.13
N PRO A 82 -3.31 8.14 1.94
CA PRO A 82 -2.45 9.14 2.57
C PRO A 82 -1.44 8.56 3.59
N ARG A 83 -1.61 7.28 3.99
CA ARG A 83 -0.65 6.54 4.82
C ARG A 83 0.53 6.01 4.01
N PHE A 84 0.42 5.86 2.69
CA PHE A 84 1.42 5.17 1.86
C PHE A 84 1.96 6.02 0.70
N LYS A 85 1.09 6.75 -0.02
CA LYS A 85 1.48 7.66 -1.11
C LYS A 85 2.53 7.04 -2.05
N THR A 86 3.71 7.67 -2.14
CA THR A 86 4.84 7.22 -2.97
C THR A 86 5.79 6.26 -2.27
N TYR A 87 5.73 6.19 -0.93
CA TYR A 87 6.69 5.51 -0.05
C TYR A 87 6.79 3.98 -0.28
N PHE A 88 5.86 3.35 -1.01
CA PHE A 88 5.89 1.91 -1.29
C PHE A 88 5.87 1.57 -2.79
N LEU A 89 5.87 2.58 -3.65
CA LEU A 89 5.67 2.40 -5.09
C LEU A 89 6.95 2.59 -5.89
N GLY A 90 7.98 3.24 -5.34
CA GLY A 90 9.17 3.64 -6.09
C GLY A 90 8.80 4.55 -7.27
N ILE A 91 9.81 5.04 -8.01
CA ILE A 91 9.59 6.07 -9.04
C ILE A 91 8.66 5.56 -10.16
N VAL A 92 8.98 4.39 -10.73
CA VAL A 92 8.27 3.85 -11.91
C VAL A 92 6.79 3.57 -11.61
N LYS A 93 6.47 2.91 -10.48
CA LYS A 93 5.06 2.59 -10.19
C LYS A 93 4.29 3.81 -9.70
N THR A 94 4.96 4.75 -9.02
CA THR A 94 4.38 6.06 -8.68
C THR A 94 3.95 6.79 -9.95
N GLN A 95 4.84 6.90 -10.93
CA GLN A 95 4.52 7.60 -12.17
C GLN A 95 3.40 6.91 -12.94
N ARG A 96 3.39 5.58 -12.99
CA ARG A 96 2.30 4.82 -13.60
C ARG A 96 0.96 5.06 -12.89
N ALA A 97 0.94 5.12 -11.55
CA ALA A 97 -0.27 5.44 -10.79
C ALA A 97 -0.77 6.87 -11.09
N LYS A 98 0.14 7.86 -11.13
CA LYS A 98 -0.20 9.24 -11.51
C LYS A 98 -0.81 9.31 -12.91
N GLN A 99 -0.14 8.73 -13.91
CA GLN A 99 -0.62 8.69 -15.30
C GLN A 99 -2.01 8.04 -15.42
N LYS A 100 -2.24 6.96 -14.67
CA LYS A 100 -3.54 6.28 -14.66
C LYS A 100 -4.64 7.18 -14.11
N ILE A 101 -4.40 7.88 -13.00
CA ILE A 101 -5.36 8.83 -12.42
C ILE A 101 -5.70 9.94 -13.43
N LEU A 102 -4.68 10.52 -14.05
CA LEU A 102 -4.86 11.59 -15.05
C LEU A 102 -5.68 11.12 -16.25
N LEU A 103 -5.37 9.95 -16.78
CA LEU A 103 -6.10 9.36 -17.91
C LEU A 103 -7.58 9.11 -17.57
N GLU A 104 -7.87 8.57 -16.38
CA GLU A 104 -9.27 8.33 -15.97
C GLU A 104 -10.02 9.65 -15.71
N THR A 105 -9.35 10.68 -15.19
CA THR A 105 -9.94 12.02 -15.05
C THR A 105 -10.28 12.64 -16.41
N LEU A 106 -9.39 12.51 -17.41
CA LEU A 106 -9.63 12.97 -18.77
C LEU A 106 -10.82 12.24 -19.42
N LYS A 107 -10.89 10.91 -19.30
CA LYS A 107 -12.03 10.12 -19.81
C LYS A 107 -13.35 10.58 -19.21
N LYS A 108 -13.41 10.75 -17.88
CA LYS A 108 -14.60 11.26 -17.19
C LYS A 108 -15.00 12.66 -17.64
N SER A 109 -14.02 13.52 -17.93
CA SER A 109 -14.31 14.87 -18.45
C SER A 109 -14.95 14.79 -19.82
N PHE A 110 -14.47 13.91 -20.71
CA PHE A 110 -15.01 13.71 -22.06
C PHE A 110 -16.43 13.11 -22.03
N GLU A 111 -16.66 12.10 -21.18
CA GLU A 111 -17.98 11.49 -21.01
C GLU A 111 -19.03 12.49 -20.52
N ARG A 112 -18.63 13.46 -19.68
CA ARG A 112 -19.52 14.53 -19.17
C ARG A 112 -19.90 15.55 -20.25
N PHE A 113 -19.11 15.74 -21.29
CA PHE A 113 -19.46 16.59 -22.44
C PHE A 113 -20.37 15.88 -23.46
N SER A 114 -20.52 14.55 -23.34
CA SER A 114 -21.29 13.72 -24.27
C SER A 114 -22.70 13.36 -23.76
N SER A 115 -23.06 13.73 -22.53
CA SER A 115 -24.37 13.40 -21.93
C SER A 115 -25.17 14.64 -21.54
N THR A 116 -26.22 14.91 -22.30
CA THR A 116 -27.41 15.65 -21.85
C THR A 116 -28.39 14.64 -21.24
N ASP A 117 -28.87 14.94 -20.02
CA ASP A 117 -29.89 14.25 -19.22
C ASP A 117 -29.52 12.81 -18.76
N ASP A 118 -29.85 12.29 -17.57
CA ASP A 118 -30.92 12.56 -16.60
C ASP A 118 -30.46 12.14 -15.17
N ASP A 119 -31.18 12.63 -14.17
CA ASP A 119 -30.99 12.51 -12.72
C ASP A 119 -31.13 11.06 -12.18
N SER A 120 -30.28 10.68 -11.21
CA SER A 120 -30.68 9.96 -9.97
C SER A 120 -29.46 9.44 -9.18
N SER A 121 -29.34 9.93 -7.94
CA SER A 121 -28.35 9.46 -6.95
C SER A 121 -28.88 8.27 -6.13
N PRO A 122 -28.07 7.21 -5.85
CA PRO A 122 -28.45 6.22 -4.84
C PRO A 122 -27.84 6.54 -3.46
N LEU A 123 -28.71 6.62 -2.46
CA LEU A 123 -28.38 6.78 -1.03
C LEU A 123 -27.49 5.63 -0.52
N ARG A 124 -26.41 5.98 0.20
CA ARG A 124 -25.54 5.03 0.91
C ARG A 124 -26.12 4.67 2.28
N LYS A 125 -26.31 3.37 2.55
CA LYS A 125 -26.58 2.83 3.90
C LYS A 125 -25.28 2.75 4.71
N LYS A 126 -25.25 3.36 5.90
CA LYS A 126 -24.18 3.22 6.90
C LYS A 126 -24.34 1.89 7.66
N LYS A 127 -23.23 1.20 7.92
CA LYS A 127 -23.16 0.01 8.79
C LYS A 127 -22.19 0.34 9.92
N ASP A 128 -22.68 0.34 11.16
CA ASP A 128 -21.87 0.54 12.36
C ASP A 128 -21.01 -0.69 12.66
N VAL A 129 -19.75 -0.46 13.04
CA VAL A 129 -18.82 -1.50 13.50
C VAL A 129 -18.30 -1.11 14.88
N ASN A 130 -18.46 -2.03 15.82
CA ASN A 130 -18.08 -1.94 17.23
C ASN A 130 -16.59 -2.30 17.37
N GLU A 131 -15.78 -1.41 17.96
CA GLU A 131 -14.35 -1.63 18.24
C GLU A 131 -14.17 -2.37 19.58
N ASN A 132 -13.49 -3.52 19.55
CA ASN A 132 -12.85 -4.09 20.73
C ASN A 132 -11.34 -4.21 20.43
N ASP A 133 -10.58 -3.25 20.92
CA ASP A 133 -9.13 -3.18 20.79
C ASP A 133 -8.46 -4.11 21.82
N LYS A 134 -7.66 -5.07 21.34
CA LYS A 134 -6.69 -5.81 22.15
C LYS A 134 -5.31 -5.45 21.64
N THR A 135 -4.54 -4.81 22.50
CA THR A 135 -3.16 -4.36 22.28
C THR A 135 -2.28 -5.47 21.70
N ILE A 136 -1.86 -5.29 20.45
CA ILE A 136 -0.92 -6.16 19.73
C ILE A 136 0.50 -5.82 20.17
N GLU A 137 1.20 -6.78 20.80
CA GLU A 137 2.65 -6.72 21.00
C GLU A 137 3.36 -6.74 19.64
N LYS A 138 3.87 -5.58 19.21
CA LYS A 138 4.54 -5.38 17.93
C LYS A 138 5.96 -5.96 17.95
N HIS A 139 6.30 -6.79 16.97
CA HIS A 139 7.70 -7.19 16.77
C HIS A 139 8.49 -6.06 16.08
N ASN A 140 9.50 -5.51 16.76
CA ASN A 140 10.26 -4.35 16.28
C ASN A 140 10.92 -4.58 14.90
N SER A 141 11.36 -5.80 14.56
CA SER A 141 12.11 -6.00 13.31
C SER A 141 11.27 -5.87 12.03
N PHE A 142 9.98 -6.20 12.07
CA PHE A 142 9.10 -6.12 10.89
C PHE A 142 8.71 -4.67 10.62
N TRP A 143 8.28 -3.96 11.67
CA TRP A 143 7.95 -2.53 11.56
C TRP A 143 9.17 -1.68 11.19
N ASN A 144 10.38 -2.12 11.57
CA ASN A 144 11.61 -1.52 11.06
C ASN A 144 11.76 -1.74 9.55
N CYS A 145 11.48 -2.95 9.01
CA CYS A 145 11.46 -3.15 7.55
C CYS A 145 10.43 -2.23 6.87
N PHE A 146 9.26 -2.08 7.49
CA PHE A 146 8.17 -1.27 6.93
C PHE A 146 8.62 0.18 6.74
N GLU A 147 9.25 0.76 7.77
CA GLU A 147 9.76 2.12 7.71
C GLU A 147 11.00 2.22 6.79
N GLU A 148 11.88 1.22 6.79
CA GLU A 148 13.02 1.20 5.86
C GLU A 148 12.56 1.15 4.39
N VAL A 149 11.51 0.39 4.04
CA VAL A 149 10.93 0.42 2.67
C VAL A 149 10.37 1.80 2.37
N ALA A 150 9.70 2.42 3.34
CA ALA A 150 9.13 3.75 3.16
C ALA A 150 10.23 4.78 2.83
N ILE A 151 11.30 4.79 3.61
CA ILE A 151 12.43 5.73 3.45
C ILE A 151 13.16 5.49 2.12
N GLU A 152 13.40 4.22 1.72
CA GLU A 152 14.10 3.92 0.47
C GLU A 152 13.39 4.42 -0.79
N ASN A 153 12.07 4.60 -0.74
CA ASN A 153 11.28 5.08 -1.86
C ASN A 153 10.88 6.57 -1.73
N SER A 154 11.30 7.26 -0.67
CA SER A 154 10.98 8.68 -0.53
C SER A 154 11.84 9.50 -1.49
N HIS A 155 11.23 10.02 -2.55
CA HIS A 155 11.86 10.96 -3.49
C HIS A 155 11.06 12.27 -3.52
N THR A 156 11.79 13.39 -3.54
CA THR A 156 11.24 14.73 -3.82
C THR A 156 11.51 15.05 -5.28
N ASP A 157 10.51 14.89 -6.14
CA ASP A 157 10.60 15.35 -7.52
C ASP A 157 10.33 16.87 -7.55
N GLU A 158 11.34 17.64 -7.91
CA GLU A 158 11.22 19.05 -8.28
C GLU A 158 11.25 19.14 -9.80
N ASP A 159 10.09 19.32 -10.43
CA ASP A 159 10.00 19.77 -11.83
C ASP A 159 8.89 20.83 -11.96
N ILE A 160 9.26 21.93 -12.61
CA ILE A 160 8.43 23.10 -12.90
C ILE A 160 8.01 22.99 -14.37
N GLU A 161 6.77 22.57 -14.61
CA GLU A 161 6.16 22.55 -15.95
C GLU A 161 4.68 22.97 -15.82
N GLN A 162 4.06 23.41 -16.93
CA GLN A 162 2.65 23.80 -16.98
C GLN A 162 1.74 22.60 -16.71
N LYS A 163 1.34 22.43 -15.45
CA LYS A 163 0.54 21.31 -14.95
C LYS A 163 -0.96 21.58 -15.03
N SER A 164 -1.74 20.58 -15.41
CA SER A 164 -3.21 20.60 -15.35
C SER A 164 -3.72 20.72 -13.90
N SER A 165 -4.98 21.12 -13.69
CA SER A 165 -5.58 21.24 -12.34
C SER A 165 -5.41 19.95 -11.52
N THR A 166 -5.66 18.80 -12.14
CA THR A 166 -5.53 17.48 -11.51
C THR A 166 -4.09 17.16 -11.14
N GLU A 167 -3.11 17.52 -11.98
CA GLU A 167 -1.69 17.32 -11.66
C GLU A 167 -1.26 18.17 -10.46
N ASN A 168 -1.73 19.41 -10.38
CA ASN A 168 -1.46 20.28 -9.24
C ASN A 168 -2.04 19.72 -7.94
N GLU A 169 -3.26 19.17 -7.98
CA GLU A 169 -3.88 18.49 -6.83
C GLU A 169 -3.11 17.24 -6.41
N ILE A 170 -2.66 16.41 -7.37
CA ILE A 170 -1.84 15.23 -7.11
C ILE A 170 -0.52 15.62 -6.45
N ASP A 171 0.12 16.68 -6.92
CA ASP A 171 1.38 17.17 -6.35
C ASP A 171 1.18 17.76 -4.95
N LEU A 172 0.11 18.52 -4.73
CA LEU A 172 -0.26 19.01 -3.40
C LEU A 172 -0.49 17.84 -2.43
N PHE A 173 -1.29 16.85 -2.86
CA PHE A 173 -1.54 15.64 -2.09
C PHE A 173 -0.24 14.92 -1.70
N THR A 174 0.67 14.75 -2.66
CA THR A 174 1.95 14.07 -2.43
C THR A 174 2.81 14.82 -1.40
N LYS A 175 2.73 16.16 -1.37
CA LYS A 175 3.45 17.01 -0.42
C LYS A 175 2.83 17.08 0.99
N THR A 176 1.57 16.70 1.16
CA THR A 176 0.95 16.71 2.51
C THR A 176 1.64 15.72 3.46
N VAL A 177 1.53 15.93 4.76
CA VAL A 177 2.11 15.03 5.76
C VAL A 177 1.51 13.62 5.65
N ARG A 178 2.36 12.61 5.73
CA ARG A 178 1.95 11.20 5.74
C ARG A 178 1.18 10.89 7.03
N LEU A 179 0.03 10.24 6.91
CA LEU A 179 -0.73 9.80 8.07
C LEU A 179 -0.04 8.64 8.80
N ASN A 180 -0.33 8.52 10.09
CA ASN A 180 0.07 7.34 10.86
C ASN A 180 -0.51 6.08 10.21
N GLN A 181 0.27 4.99 10.16
CA GLN A 181 -0.17 3.73 9.59
C GLN A 181 -1.47 3.17 10.21
N LYS A 182 -1.70 3.43 11.50
CA LYS A 182 -2.91 2.98 12.22
C LYS A 182 -4.10 3.92 12.07
N ALA A 183 -3.94 5.06 11.40
CA ALA A 183 -5.05 5.97 11.18
C ALA A 183 -6.11 5.29 10.30
N ASP A 184 -7.38 5.58 10.58
CA ASP A 184 -8.50 5.16 9.73
C ASP A 184 -8.40 5.91 8.39
N PRO A 185 -8.12 5.21 7.26
CA PRO A 185 -7.94 5.85 5.97
C PRO A 185 -9.24 6.50 5.45
N TYR A 186 -10.41 6.06 5.92
CA TYR A 186 -11.69 6.57 5.46
C TYR A 186 -12.05 7.93 6.06
N LYS A 187 -11.42 8.32 7.17
CA LYS A 187 -11.66 9.64 7.82
C LYS A 187 -10.95 10.80 7.13
N TRP A 188 -10.02 10.50 6.21
CA TRP A 188 -9.26 11.52 5.49
C TRP A 188 -9.97 12.02 4.22
N TRP A 189 -10.75 11.15 3.58
CA TRP A 189 -11.58 11.46 2.42
C TRP A 189 -12.91 12.10 2.83
#